data_AF-A0A6F8YGL0-F1
#
_entry.id   AF-A0A6F8YGL0-F1
#
_cell.length_a   1.000
_cell.length_b   1.000
_cell.length_c   1.000
_cell.angle_alpha   90.00
_cell.angle_beta   90.00
_cell.angle_gamma   90.00
#
_symmetry.space_group_name_H-M   'P 1'
#
loop_
_entity.id
_entity.type
_entity.pdbx_description
1 polymer ?
#
loop_
_entity_poly.entity_id
_entity_poly.type
_entity_poly.pdbx_seq_one_letter_code
_entity_poly.pdbx_strand_id
1 'polypeptide(L)'
;MLSERRRHRHGPFDSTPLPGATVADLDLDLFRLEYLPRTLDQSVLDENHRSVEMQLASVRFTDVDGVPTVTGILVVGNDPTAQLPGAYVQFVRFEGHDFGSAVLDEQELRYNIIGVAAQLEALLKGHIQTRLLQLSEFREESRPSYPLEALREVCMNAIMHRNYESSNAPTRILWFADRIEVSNPGGPFGQVRADNFDRVNDYRNPSLAAAMKDLGYVNRFGRGIGRVRVALERNGNPPPDFVVDDASWTVTLRSAG
;
A
#
# COMPACT_ATOMS: atom_id res chain seq x y z
N MET A 1 19.88 8.20 -6.61
CA MET A 1 21.16 8.82 -6.13
C MET A 1 22.31 7.80 -6.12
N LEU A 2 23.57 8.25 -6.16
CA LEU A 2 24.78 7.38 -6.17
C LEU A 2 24.91 6.42 -4.96
N SER A 3 24.14 6.63 -3.90
CA SER A 3 24.05 5.80 -2.70
C SER A 3 23.30 4.47 -2.91
N GLU A 4 22.30 4.45 -3.80
CA GLU A 4 21.47 3.25 -4.04
C GLU A 4 22.19 2.18 -4.87
N ARG A 5 23.21 2.55 -5.66
CA ARG A 5 23.99 1.59 -6.50
C ARG A 5 25.08 0.82 -5.76
N ARG A 6 25.37 1.16 -4.48
CA ARG A 6 26.52 0.58 -3.73
C ARG A 6 26.17 -0.61 -2.82
N ARG A 7 24.91 -1.06 -2.74
CA ARG A 7 24.47 -2.00 -1.69
C ARG A 7 24.02 -3.39 -2.15
N HIS A 8 24.58 -3.93 -3.23
CA HIS A 8 24.45 -5.36 -3.55
C HIS A 8 25.12 -6.34 -2.53
N ARG A 9 25.63 -5.87 -1.39
CA ARG A 9 26.24 -6.72 -0.33
C ARG A 9 25.37 -6.93 0.93
N HIS A 10 24.32 -6.14 1.11
CA HIS A 10 23.34 -6.30 2.19
C HIS A 10 21.98 -6.43 1.51
N GLY A 11 21.13 -7.36 1.94
CA GLY A 11 19.85 -7.62 1.29
C GLY A 11 18.92 -6.39 1.25
N PRO A 12 17.71 -6.54 0.68
CA PRO A 12 16.71 -5.47 0.65
C PRO A 12 16.43 -4.89 2.05
N PHE A 13 16.24 -3.56 2.15
CA PHE A 13 16.05 -2.87 3.44
C PHE A 13 14.88 -3.44 4.24
N ASP A 14 13.78 -3.78 3.56
CA ASP A 14 12.57 -4.33 4.19
C ASP A 14 12.79 -5.68 4.89
N SER A 15 13.91 -6.35 4.63
CA SER A 15 14.30 -7.63 5.21
C SER A 15 15.36 -7.49 6.29
N THR A 16 15.76 -6.25 6.61
CA THR A 16 16.78 -5.97 7.63
C THR A 16 16.14 -6.02 9.02
N PRO A 17 16.77 -6.68 10.01
CA PRO A 17 16.33 -6.63 11.40
C PRO A 17 16.42 -5.20 11.93
N LEU A 18 15.43 -4.77 12.72
CA LEU A 18 15.40 -3.46 13.36
C LEU A 18 16.05 -3.57 14.76
N PRO A 19 17.25 -3.01 14.97
CA PRO A 19 17.92 -3.12 16.26
C PRO A 19 17.07 -2.52 17.38
N GLY A 20 16.89 -3.27 18.45
CA GLY A 20 16.07 -2.87 19.61
C GLY A 20 14.60 -3.24 19.50
N ALA A 21 14.12 -3.69 18.33
CA ALA A 21 12.81 -4.32 18.23
C ALA A 21 12.86 -5.74 18.80
N THR A 22 11.76 -6.18 19.38
CA THR A 22 11.60 -7.51 19.97
C THR A 22 10.29 -8.15 19.50
N VAL A 23 10.13 -9.45 19.73
CA VAL A 23 8.88 -10.15 19.39
C VAL A 23 7.66 -9.54 20.09
N ALA A 24 7.83 -8.85 21.22
CA ALA A 24 6.74 -8.14 21.91
C ALA A 24 6.22 -6.91 21.12
N ASP A 25 6.98 -6.41 20.16
CA ASP A 25 6.54 -5.34 19.24
C ASP A 25 5.67 -5.88 18.10
N LEU A 26 5.51 -7.20 17.99
CA LEU A 26 4.66 -7.86 17.01
C LEU A 26 3.35 -8.32 17.65
N ASP A 27 2.26 -8.15 16.90
CA ASP A 27 0.96 -8.74 17.19
C ASP A 27 0.95 -10.20 16.72
N LEU A 28 1.27 -11.10 17.65
CA LEU A 28 1.33 -12.55 17.36
C LEU A 28 -0.04 -13.15 17.07
N ASP A 29 -1.11 -12.56 17.60
CA ASP A 29 -2.47 -13.04 17.32
C ASP A 29 -2.88 -12.63 15.91
N LEU A 30 -2.61 -11.40 15.49
CA LEU A 30 -2.79 -10.96 14.11
C LEU A 30 -1.96 -11.81 13.14
N PHE A 31 -0.71 -12.12 13.48
CA PHE A 31 0.12 -13.03 12.69
C PHE A 31 -0.51 -14.41 12.53
N ARG A 32 -1.00 -15.01 13.63
CA ARG A 32 -1.55 -16.37 13.62
C ARG A 32 -2.94 -16.46 13.01
N LEU A 33 -3.79 -15.46 13.23
CA LEU A 33 -5.20 -15.48 12.88
C LEU A 33 -5.48 -14.89 11.50
N GLU A 34 -4.68 -13.90 11.06
CA GLU A 34 -4.91 -13.21 9.79
C GLU A 34 -3.83 -13.47 8.74
N TYR A 35 -2.55 -13.48 9.12
CA TYR A 35 -1.47 -13.65 8.13
C TYR A 35 -1.23 -15.12 7.76
N LEU A 36 -0.91 -15.97 8.74
CA LEU A 36 -0.56 -17.38 8.49
C LEU A 36 -1.62 -18.18 7.70
N PRO A 37 -2.93 -18.08 7.98
CA PRO A 37 -3.96 -18.83 7.26
C PRO A 37 -4.10 -18.44 5.78
N ARG A 38 -3.56 -17.27 5.39
CA ARG A 38 -3.56 -16.80 4.00
C ARG A 38 -2.29 -17.18 3.24
N THR A 39 -1.21 -17.51 3.96
CA THR A 39 0.09 -17.86 3.38
C THR A 39 0.30 -19.37 3.28
N LEU A 40 -0.26 -20.16 4.20
CA LEU A 40 -0.07 -21.61 4.28
C LEU A 40 -1.42 -22.33 4.24
N ASP A 41 -1.47 -23.46 3.51
CA ASP A 41 -2.65 -24.33 3.50
C ASP A 41 -2.94 -24.86 4.92
N GLN A 42 -4.22 -25.01 5.25
CA GLN A 42 -4.68 -25.43 6.58
C GLN A 42 -4.06 -26.77 7.03
N SER A 43 -3.89 -27.73 6.10
CA SER A 43 -3.23 -29.01 6.40
C SER A 43 -1.76 -28.86 6.76
N VAL A 44 -1.07 -27.88 6.16
CA VAL A 44 0.32 -27.57 6.51
C VAL A 44 0.38 -26.92 7.88
N LEU A 45 -0.57 -26.06 8.23
CA LEU A 45 -0.66 -25.40 9.54
C LEU A 45 -0.95 -26.40 10.67
N ASP A 46 -1.88 -27.34 10.44
CA ASP A 46 -2.28 -28.34 11.44
C ASP A 46 -1.15 -29.35 11.73
N GLU A 47 -0.28 -29.61 10.75
CA GLU A 47 0.93 -30.44 10.89
C GLU A 47 2.19 -29.59 11.25
N ASN A 48 2.07 -28.26 11.33
CA ASN A 48 3.20 -27.38 11.56
C ASN A 48 3.61 -27.36 13.04
N HIS A 49 4.48 -28.28 13.43
CA HIS A 49 5.06 -28.31 14.79
C HIS A 49 6.17 -27.27 15.02
N ARG A 50 6.34 -26.28 14.13
CA ARG A 50 7.33 -25.20 14.32
C ARG A 50 6.90 -24.27 15.44
N SER A 51 7.88 -23.79 16.20
CA SER A 51 7.64 -22.72 17.16
C SER A 51 7.25 -21.42 16.43
N VAL A 52 6.61 -20.47 17.12
CA VAL A 52 6.18 -19.20 16.52
C VAL A 52 7.36 -18.40 15.97
N GLU A 53 8.52 -18.51 16.62
CA GLU A 53 9.77 -17.88 16.21
C GLU A 53 10.23 -18.42 14.85
N MET A 54 10.17 -19.74 14.66
CA MET A 54 10.49 -20.38 13.38
C MET A 54 9.49 -20.01 12.28
N GLN A 55 8.20 -19.85 12.64
CA GLN A 55 7.17 -19.42 11.70
C GLN A 55 7.43 -17.98 11.23
N LEU A 56 7.69 -17.05 12.16
CA LEU A 56 8.04 -15.65 11.86
C LEU A 56 9.30 -15.56 10.98
N ALA A 57 10.35 -16.30 11.32
CA ALA A 57 11.59 -16.33 10.54
C ALA A 57 11.35 -16.89 9.12
N SER A 58 10.50 -17.91 8.97
CA SER A 58 10.21 -18.53 7.66
C SER A 58 9.58 -17.57 6.65
N VAL A 59 8.86 -16.56 7.13
CA VAL A 59 8.24 -15.50 6.31
C VAL A 59 9.01 -14.18 6.37
N ARG A 60 10.23 -14.20 6.94
CA ARG A 60 11.15 -13.05 7.09
C ARG A 60 10.59 -11.91 7.95
N PHE A 61 9.66 -12.19 8.87
CA PHE A 61 9.17 -11.20 9.83
C PHE A 61 10.14 -10.99 10.99
N THR A 62 10.98 -11.99 11.25
CA THR A 62 12.16 -11.88 12.11
C THR A 62 13.38 -12.39 11.37
N ASP A 63 14.57 -12.07 11.87
CA ASP A 63 15.78 -12.80 11.53
C ASP A 63 15.88 -14.14 12.29
N VAL A 64 17.03 -14.82 12.16
CA VAL A 64 17.28 -16.12 12.80
C VAL A 64 17.42 -16.05 14.32
N ASP A 65 17.71 -14.86 14.85
CA ASP A 65 17.86 -14.60 16.29
C ASP A 65 16.54 -14.07 16.90
N GLY A 66 15.48 -13.96 16.10
CA GLY A 66 14.15 -13.52 16.53
C GLY A 66 13.98 -12.00 16.56
N VAL A 67 14.91 -11.23 16.01
CA VAL A 67 14.79 -9.77 15.91
C VAL A 67 13.82 -9.42 14.79
N PRO A 68 12.74 -8.64 15.04
CA PRO A 68 11.82 -8.22 13.99
C PRO A 68 12.50 -7.49 12.85
N THR A 69 12.11 -7.83 11.63
CA THR A 69 12.51 -7.08 10.43
C THR A 69 11.58 -5.91 10.19
N VAL A 70 12.00 -4.99 9.30
CA VAL A 70 11.13 -3.93 8.77
C VAL A 70 9.80 -4.49 8.26
N THR A 71 9.82 -5.59 7.49
CA THR A 71 8.60 -6.24 7.00
C THR A 71 7.72 -6.77 8.14
N GLY A 72 8.32 -7.43 9.14
CA GLY A 72 7.56 -7.93 10.29
C GLY A 72 6.84 -6.81 11.03
N ILE A 73 7.55 -5.71 11.32
CA ILE A 73 6.97 -4.52 11.95
C ILE A 73 5.90 -3.88 11.07
N LEU A 74 6.12 -3.72 9.77
CA LEU A 74 5.13 -3.10 8.89
C LEU A 74 3.84 -3.93 8.75
N VAL A 75 3.93 -5.26 8.74
CA VAL A 75 2.78 -6.13 8.45
C VAL A 75 1.98 -6.48 9.70
N VAL A 76 2.66 -6.80 10.81
CA VAL A 76 2.02 -7.24 12.06
C VAL A 76 2.56 -6.53 13.30
N GLY A 77 3.32 -5.43 13.16
CA GLY A 77 3.76 -4.64 14.30
C GLY A 77 2.59 -3.98 15.04
N ASN A 78 2.75 -3.82 16.35
CA ASN A 78 1.78 -3.13 17.21
C ASN A 78 1.73 -1.62 16.90
N ASP A 79 2.90 -1.01 16.67
CA ASP A 79 3.04 0.38 16.24
C ASP A 79 4.23 0.52 15.28
N PRO A 80 4.04 0.39 13.96
CA PRO A 80 5.13 0.54 13.00
C PRO A 80 5.79 1.92 13.05
N THR A 81 5.08 2.95 13.51
CA THR A 81 5.60 4.32 13.52
C THR A 81 6.61 4.58 14.64
N ALA A 82 6.63 3.73 15.67
CA ALA A 82 7.64 3.79 16.72
C ALA A 82 9.06 3.53 16.19
N GLN A 83 9.21 2.55 15.27
CA GLN A 83 10.50 2.24 14.64
C GLN A 83 10.69 2.89 13.27
N LEU A 84 9.60 3.19 12.56
CA LEU A 84 9.62 3.79 11.21
C LEU A 84 8.68 5.01 11.19
N PRO A 85 9.14 6.21 11.60
CA PRO A 85 8.26 7.38 11.82
C PRO A 85 7.38 7.79 10.63
N GLY A 86 7.82 7.51 9.40
CA GLY A 86 7.07 7.78 8.18
C GLY A 86 6.14 6.67 7.71
N ALA A 87 6.05 5.53 8.43
CA ALA A 87 5.23 4.38 8.08
C ALA A 87 3.75 4.58 8.45
N TYR A 88 3.14 5.60 7.88
CA TYR A 88 1.71 5.88 8.01
C TYR A 88 1.15 6.47 6.72
N VAL A 89 -0.16 6.46 6.60
CA VAL A 89 -0.89 7.12 5.51
C VAL A 89 -1.51 8.39 6.03
N GLN A 90 -1.24 9.52 5.39
CA GLN A 90 -1.90 10.80 5.65
C GLN A 90 -3.02 10.97 4.62
N PHE A 91 -4.25 11.09 5.10
CA PHE A 91 -5.43 11.36 4.29
C PHE A 91 -5.94 12.77 4.57
N VAL A 92 -6.19 13.55 3.51
CA VAL A 92 -6.83 14.87 3.63
C VAL A 92 -7.86 15.02 2.52
N ARG A 93 -9.09 15.38 2.88
CA ARG A 93 -10.15 15.75 1.95
C ARG A 93 -10.38 17.25 1.99
N PHE A 94 -10.32 17.87 0.81
CA PHE A 94 -10.59 19.29 0.62
C PHE A 94 -11.98 19.49 0.01
N GLU A 95 -12.61 20.62 0.34
CA GLU A 95 -13.86 21.05 -0.28
C GLU A 95 -13.66 21.50 -1.73
N GLY A 96 -12.50 22.09 -2.04
CA GLY A 96 -12.20 22.67 -3.35
C GLY A 96 -11.09 21.94 -4.09
N HIS A 97 -10.44 22.65 -5.01
CA HIS A 97 -9.50 22.09 -6.00
C HIS A 97 -8.02 22.30 -5.63
N ASP A 98 -7.75 23.04 -4.56
CA ASP A 98 -6.41 23.46 -4.15
C ASP A 98 -6.22 23.41 -2.63
N PHE A 99 -4.96 23.56 -2.19
CA PHE A 99 -4.57 23.51 -0.78
C PHE A 99 -5.08 24.68 0.08
N GLY A 100 -5.56 25.76 -0.53
CA GLY A 100 -6.18 26.88 0.17
C GLY A 100 -7.66 26.64 0.52
N SER A 101 -8.24 25.57 0.00
CA SER A 101 -9.63 25.18 0.26
C SER A 101 -9.80 24.63 1.68
N ALA A 102 -11.03 24.70 2.20
CA ALA A 102 -11.35 24.16 3.52
C ALA A 102 -11.11 22.64 3.57
N VAL A 103 -10.56 22.16 4.69
CA VAL A 103 -10.39 20.74 4.97
C VAL A 103 -11.69 20.18 5.52
N LEU A 104 -12.26 19.19 4.84
CA LEU A 104 -13.50 18.51 5.22
C LEU A 104 -13.24 17.30 6.13
N ASP A 105 -12.10 16.64 5.95
CA ASP A 105 -11.68 15.48 6.74
C ASP A 105 -10.16 15.35 6.69
N GLU A 106 -9.55 15.00 7.80
CA GLU A 106 -8.11 14.75 7.92
C GLU A 106 -7.88 13.58 8.88
N GLN A 107 -7.12 12.58 8.42
CA GLN A 107 -6.83 11.38 9.20
C GLN A 107 -5.40 10.92 8.97
N GLU A 108 -4.77 10.44 10.05
CA GLU A 108 -3.51 9.72 9.99
C GLU A 108 -3.74 8.24 10.32
N LEU A 109 -3.52 7.36 9.35
CA LEU A 109 -3.64 5.92 9.52
C LEU A 109 -2.29 5.35 9.99
N ARG A 110 -2.09 5.35 11.31
CA ARG A 110 -0.89 4.82 11.99
C ARG A 110 -1.15 3.40 12.48
N TYR A 111 -1.18 2.46 11.54
CA TYR A 111 -1.43 1.04 11.80
C TYR A 111 -0.41 0.19 11.04
N ASN A 112 -0.32 -1.10 11.39
CA ASN A 112 0.27 -2.08 10.49
C ASN A 112 -0.55 -2.22 9.19
N ILE A 113 0.02 -2.87 8.18
CA ILE A 113 -0.57 -2.92 6.84
C ILE A 113 -1.96 -3.56 6.82
N ILE A 114 -2.22 -4.56 7.65
CA ILE A 114 -3.55 -5.18 7.76
C ILE A 114 -4.56 -4.14 8.29
N GLY A 115 -4.19 -3.42 9.35
CA GLY A 115 -4.99 -2.33 9.90
C GLY A 115 -5.19 -1.18 8.91
N VAL A 116 -4.13 -0.72 8.24
CA VAL A 116 -4.22 0.33 7.21
C VAL A 116 -5.15 -0.09 6.08
N ALA A 117 -5.06 -1.33 5.59
CA ALA A 117 -5.94 -1.81 4.53
C ALA A 117 -7.42 -1.77 4.93
N ALA A 118 -7.75 -2.21 6.15
CA ALA A 118 -9.12 -2.19 6.66
C ALA A 118 -9.65 -0.77 6.85
N GLN A 119 -8.87 0.10 7.51
CA GLN A 119 -9.27 1.49 7.77
C GLN A 119 -9.37 2.29 6.48
N LEU A 120 -8.43 2.11 5.57
CA LEU A 120 -8.44 2.80 4.28
C LEU A 120 -9.62 2.35 3.42
N GLU A 121 -9.97 1.06 3.41
CA GLU A 121 -11.17 0.60 2.69
C GLU A 121 -12.45 1.24 3.23
N ALA A 122 -12.60 1.32 4.55
CA ALA A 122 -13.74 1.97 5.18
C ALA A 122 -13.77 3.48 4.85
N LEU A 123 -12.63 4.15 4.96
CA LEU A 123 -12.48 5.58 4.68
C LEU A 123 -12.82 5.92 3.23
N LEU A 124 -12.25 5.18 2.28
CA LEU A 124 -12.53 5.38 0.85
C LEU A 124 -14.01 5.15 0.55
N LYS A 125 -14.62 4.07 1.05
CA LYS A 125 -16.06 3.80 0.86
C LYS A 125 -16.94 4.91 1.41
N GLY A 126 -16.61 5.45 2.59
CA GLY A 126 -17.36 6.54 3.21
C GLY A 126 -17.33 7.84 2.40
N HIS A 127 -16.28 8.04 1.60
CA HIS A 127 -16.06 9.27 0.83
C HIS A 127 -16.46 9.18 -0.65
N ILE A 128 -16.57 7.98 -1.22
CA ILE A 128 -17.05 7.77 -2.59
C ILE A 128 -18.51 8.18 -2.67
N GLN A 129 -18.81 9.13 -3.56
CA GLN A 129 -20.17 9.53 -3.87
C GLN A 129 -20.70 8.70 -5.02
N THR A 130 -21.94 8.23 -4.92
CA THR A 130 -22.57 7.41 -5.96
C THR A 130 -23.76 8.15 -6.54
N ARG A 131 -23.75 8.35 -7.87
CA ARG A 131 -24.86 8.94 -8.62
C ARG A 131 -25.69 7.82 -9.27
N LEU A 132 -27.01 8.00 -9.34
CA LEU A 132 -27.88 7.14 -10.14
C LEU A 132 -28.04 7.78 -11.53
N LEU A 133 -27.62 7.06 -12.56
CA LEU A 133 -27.76 7.47 -13.95
C LEU A 133 -28.95 6.75 -14.58
N GLN A 134 -29.86 7.51 -15.16
CA GLN A 134 -30.98 6.93 -15.92
C GLN A 134 -30.50 6.56 -17.33
N LEU A 135 -30.54 5.27 -17.66
CA LEU A 135 -30.18 4.74 -18.98
C LEU A 135 -31.42 4.62 -19.90
N SER A 136 -32.60 4.38 -19.33
CA SER A 136 -33.89 4.40 -20.02
C SER A 136 -35.05 4.62 -19.03
N GLU A 137 -36.29 4.67 -19.52
CA GLU A 137 -37.50 4.81 -18.67
C GLU A 137 -37.59 3.78 -17.53
N PHE A 138 -36.98 2.61 -17.69
CA PHE A 138 -37.03 1.52 -16.72
C PHE A 138 -35.65 0.99 -16.28
N ARG A 139 -34.56 1.71 -16.60
CA ARG A 139 -33.21 1.29 -16.23
C ARG A 139 -32.41 2.43 -15.64
N GLU A 140 -31.92 2.21 -14.43
CA GLU A 140 -30.96 3.05 -13.74
C GLU A 140 -29.68 2.26 -13.49
N GLU A 141 -28.54 2.95 -13.52
CA GLU A 141 -27.24 2.40 -13.17
C GLU A 141 -26.57 3.29 -12.12
N SER A 142 -26.08 2.66 -11.06
CA SER A 142 -25.32 3.32 -10.01
C SER A 142 -23.87 3.53 -10.48
N ARG A 143 -23.45 4.78 -10.65
CA ARG A 143 -22.08 5.16 -11.01
C ARG A 143 -21.38 5.86 -9.84
N PRO A 144 -20.39 5.22 -9.18
CA PRO A 144 -19.57 5.89 -8.18
C PRO A 144 -18.65 6.93 -8.83
N SER A 145 -18.27 7.96 -8.08
CA SER A 145 -17.33 9.00 -8.53
C SER A 145 -15.95 8.42 -8.86
N TYR A 146 -15.57 7.34 -8.16
CA TYR A 146 -14.37 6.55 -8.39
C TYR A 146 -14.67 5.06 -8.19
N PRO A 147 -14.13 4.17 -9.03
CA PRO A 147 -14.21 2.73 -8.78
C PRO A 147 -13.31 2.37 -7.60
N LEU A 148 -13.89 1.76 -6.56
CA LEU A 148 -13.16 1.39 -5.33
C LEU A 148 -11.97 0.47 -5.62
N GLU A 149 -12.09 -0.43 -6.60
CA GLU A 149 -11.00 -1.33 -7.01
C GLU A 149 -9.77 -0.57 -7.54
N ALA A 150 -9.96 0.54 -8.26
CA ALA A 150 -8.84 1.37 -8.72
C ALA A 150 -8.18 2.10 -7.54
N LEU A 151 -8.98 2.66 -6.63
CA LEU A 151 -8.46 3.35 -5.44
C LEU A 151 -7.66 2.40 -4.55
N ARG A 152 -8.19 1.20 -4.29
CA ARG A 152 -7.47 0.16 -3.53
C ARG A 152 -6.15 -0.18 -4.19
N GLU A 153 -6.15 -0.42 -5.50
CA GLU A 153 -4.93 -0.78 -6.22
C GLU A 153 -3.87 0.34 -6.16
N VAL A 154 -4.26 1.60 -6.38
CA VAL A 154 -3.33 2.73 -6.30
C VAL A 154 -2.78 2.89 -4.89
N CYS A 155 -3.63 2.82 -3.86
CA CYS A 155 -3.20 3.01 -2.48
C CYS A 155 -2.31 1.87 -1.97
N MET A 156 -2.67 0.61 -2.24
CA MET A 156 -1.86 -0.53 -1.80
C MET A 156 -0.52 -0.59 -2.55
N ASN A 157 -0.49 -0.22 -3.85
CA ASN A 157 0.76 -0.09 -4.58
C ASN A 157 1.64 1.05 -4.03
N ALA A 158 1.04 2.16 -3.61
CA ALA A 158 1.79 3.21 -2.91
C ALA A 158 2.41 2.65 -1.62
N ILE A 159 1.64 2.03 -0.72
CA ILE A 159 2.18 1.48 0.53
C ILE A 159 3.30 0.46 0.26
N MET A 160 3.13 -0.42 -0.73
CA MET A 160 4.11 -1.45 -1.11
C MET A 160 5.43 -0.84 -1.63
N HIS A 161 5.37 0.21 -2.44
CA HIS A 161 6.54 0.79 -3.11
C HIS A 161 7.18 1.96 -2.36
N ARG A 162 6.60 2.40 -1.23
CA ARG A 162 7.10 3.51 -0.43
C ARG A 162 8.57 3.34 -0.05
N ASN A 163 9.34 4.43 -0.06
CA ASN A 163 10.70 4.46 0.46
C ASN A 163 10.72 4.50 1.99
N TYR A 164 10.84 3.33 2.62
CA TYR A 164 10.97 3.18 4.09
C TYR A 164 12.38 3.42 4.63
N GLU A 165 13.42 3.39 3.79
CA GLU A 165 14.82 3.44 4.24
C GLU A 165 15.31 4.86 4.47
N SER A 166 15.01 5.78 3.55
CA SER A 166 15.65 7.09 3.48
C SER A 166 14.69 8.27 3.56
N SER A 167 13.42 8.02 3.88
CA SER A 167 12.41 9.07 4.04
C SER A 167 11.44 8.81 5.19
N ASN A 168 11.19 9.88 5.94
CA ASN A 168 10.16 9.93 6.98
C ASN A 168 8.84 10.54 6.49
N ALA A 169 8.73 10.91 5.21
CA ALA A 169 7.48 11.45 4.66
C ALA A 169 6.43 10.33 4.50
N PRO A 170 5.16 10.52 4.90
CA PRO A 170 4.13 9.49 4.75
C PRO A 170 3.75 9.25 3.29
N THR A 171 3.04 8.16 3.04
CA THR A 171 2.17 8.09 1.85
C THR A 171 1.04 9.09 2.03
N ARG A 172 0.81 9.97 1.06
CA ARG A 172 -0.26 10.98 1.13
C ARG A 172 -1.39 10.64 0.17
N ILE A 173 -2.62 10.76 0.64
CA ILE A 173 -3.84 10.68 -0.14
C ILE A 173 -4.56 12.01 0.00
N LEU A 174 -4.50 12.83 -1.04
CA LEU A 174 -5.14 14.14 -1.09
C LEU A 174 -6.37 14.04 -1.98
N TRP A 175 -7.54 14.23 -1.39
CA TRP A 175 -8.82 14.15 -2.07
C TRP A 175 -9.39 15.56 -2.27
N PHE A 176 -9.29 16.06 -3.49
CA PHE A 176 -9.88 17.33 -3.92
C PHE A 176 -11.27 17.12 -4.53
N ALA A 177 -11.99 18.21 -4.77
CA ALA A 177 -13.33 18.15 -5.38
C ALA A 177 -13.37 17.40 -6.73
N ASP A 178 -12.32 17.51 -7.54
CA ASP A 178 -12.26 16.94 -8.91
C ASP A 178 -11.35 15.72 -9.06
N ARG A 179 -10.49 15.44 -8.07
CA ARG A 179 -9.44 14.42 -8.19
C ARG A 179 -8.95 13.89 -6.86
N ILE A 180 -8.32 12.72 -6.91
CA ILE A 180 -7.57 12.13 -5.80
C ILE A 180 -6.11 11.99 -6.24
N GLU A 181 -5.20 12.51 -5.43
CA GLU A 181 -3.75 12.38 -5.61
C GLU A 181 -3.19 11.43 -4.55
N VAL A 182 -2.58 10.34 -4.99
CA VAL A 182 -1.86 9.40 -4.11
C VAL A 182 -0.37 9.55 -4.38
N SER A 183 0.38 9.99 -3.38
CA SER A 183 1.81 10.29 -3.53
C SER A 183 2.68 9.60 -2.48
N ASN A 184 3.88 9.27 -2.89
CA ASN A 184 4.90 8.63 -2.07
C ASN A 184 6.24 9.36 -2.13
N PRO A 185 7.05 9.27 -1.07
CA PRO A 185 8.46 9.54 -1.18
C PRO A 185 9.18 8.40 -1.93
N GLY A 186 10.19 8.79 -2.70
CA GLY A 186 11.01 7.93 -3.53
C GLY A 186 10.48 7.84 -4.95
N GLY A 187 11.37 8.08 -5.90
CA GLY A 187 11.11 7.87 -7.32
C GLY A 187 11.19 6.40 -7.75
N PRO A 188 11.31 6.15 -9.07
CA PRO A 188 11.50 4.83 -9.63
C PRO A 188 12.62 4.04 -8.95
N PHE A 189 12.47 2.71 -8.86
CA PHE A 189 13.44 1.83 -8.22
C PHE A 189 14.00 0.79 -9.20
N GLY A 190 15.28 0.47 -9.05
CA GLY A 190 15.95 -0.57 -9.82
C GLY A 190 15.87 -0.33 -11.33
N GLN A 191 15.19 -1.21 -12.06
CA GLN A 191 15.02 -1.13 -13.52
C GLN A 191 13.85 -0.23 -13.97
N VAL A 192 12.99 0.20 -13.04
CA VAL A 192 11.82 1.03 -13.33
C VAL A 192 12.26 2.46 -13.64
N ARG A 193 11.58 3.08 -14.62
CA ARG A 193 11.75 4.45 -15.10
C ARG A 193 10.39 5.03 -15.44
N ALA A 194 10.33 6.37 -15.55
CA ALA A 194 9.11 7.09 -15.91
C ALA A 194 8.51 6.68 -17.28
N ASP A 195 9.29 6.06 -18.17
CA ASP A 195 8.87 5.66 -19.52
C ASP A 195 8.57 4.15 -19.67
N ASN A 196 8.76 3.35 -18.61
CA ASN A 196 8.66 1.89 -18.68
C ASN A 196 7.91 1.21 -17.53
N PHE A 197 7.42 1.98 -16.56
CA PHE A 197 6.82 1.48 -15.33
C PHE A 197 5.53 0.66 -15.52
N ASP A 198 4.94 0.74 -16.70
CA ASP A 198 3.80 -0.07 -17.14
C ASP A 198 4.21 -1.46 -17.66
N ARG A 199 5.50 -1.68 -17.96
CA ARG A 199 6.04 -2.91 -18.56
C ARG A 199 7.11 -3.59 -17.70
N VAL A 200 7.86 -2.81 -16.93
CA VAL A 200 8.97 -3.27 -16.09
C VAL A 200 8.58 -3.15 -14.63
N ASN A 201 8.80 -4.22 -13.87
CA ASN A 201 8.53 -4.25 -12.43
C ASN A 201 9.81 -4.57 -11.67
N ASP A 202 10.09 -3.75 -10.66
CA ASP A 202 11.15 -3.96 -9.69
C ASP A 202 10.63 -3.53 -8.31
N TYR A 203 11.03 -4.24 -7.26
CA TYR A 203 10.44 -4.09 -5.93
C TYR A 203 11.46 -3.52 -4.97
N ARG A 204 11.20 -2.29 -4.51
CA ARG A 204 11.96 -1.65 -3.42
C ARG A 204 11.85 -2.45 -2.12
N ASN A 205 10.66 -2.99 -1.86
CA ASN A 205 10.33 -3.79 -0.68
C ASN A 205 9.83 -5.18 -1.12
N PRO A 206 10.72 -6.11 -1.51
CA PRO A 206 10.34 -7.42 -2.06
C PRO A 206 9.75 -8.39 -1.03
N SER A 207 10.11 -8.32 0.25
CA SER A 207 9.51 -9.11 1.33
C SER A 207 8.13 -8.54 1.70
N LEU A 208 8.01 -7.21 1.74
CA LEU A 208 6.72 -6.54 1.92
C LEU A 208 5.74 -6.87 0.80
N ALA A 209 6.20 -6.81 -0.45
CA ALA A 209 5.41 -7.19 -1.61
C ALA A 209 5.00 -8.67 -1.59
N ALA A 210 5.70 -9.53 -0.82
CA ALA A 210 5.36 -10.96 -0.70
C ALA A 210 4.21 -11.09 0.27
N ALA A 211 4.39 -10.52 1.46
CA ALA A 211 3.38 -10.47 2.50
C ALA A 211 2.07 -9.85 2.00
N MET A 212 2.12 -8.72 1.29
CA MET A 212 0.93 -8.07 0.74
C MET A 212 0.25 -8.90 -0.36
N LYS A 213 1.01 -9.69 -1.12
CA LYS A 213 0.43 -10.62 -2.10
C LYS A 213 -0.28 -11.78 -1.39
N ASP A 214 0.36 -12.36 -0.38
CA ASP A 214 -0.19 -13.49 0.37
C ASP A 214 -1.47 -13.07 1.12
N LEU A 215 -1.51 -11.83 1.63
CA LEU A 215 -2.72 -11.20 2.18
C LEU A 215 -3.82 -10.88 1.14
N GLY A 216 -3.52 -10.99 -0.16
CA GLY A 216 -4.44 -10.68 -1.25
C GLY A 216 -4.64 -9.18 -1.53
N TYR A 217 -3.76 -8.31 -1.02
CA TYR A 217 -3.87 -6.86 -1.19
C TYR A 217 -3.29 -6.35 -2.51
N VAL A 218 -2.34 -7.06 -3.10
CA VAL A 218 -1.67 -6.70 -4.35
C VAL A 218 -1.45 -7.92 -5.24
N ASN A 219 -1.26 -7.69 -6.54
CA ASN A 219 -0.88 -8.72 -7.50
C ASN A 219 0.55 -8.51 -8.01
N ARG A 220 1.37 -9.57 -8.07
CA ARG A 220 2.77 -9.49 -8.50
C ARG A 220 3.01 -9.54 -10.02
N PHE A 221 1.96 -9.60 -10.83
CA PHE A 221 2.09 -9.80 -12.29
C PHE A 221 2.38 -8.52 -13.08
N GLY A 222 2.60 -7.38 -12.42
CA GLY A 222 2.83 -6.10 -13.12
C GLY A 222 1.59 -5.55 -13.82
N ARG A 223 0.40 -6.06 -13.50
CA ARG A 223 -0.87 -5.69 -14.14
C ARG A 223 -1.66 -4.63 -13.37
N GLY A 224 -1.12 -4.11 -12.27
CA GLY A 224 -1.82 -3.18 -11.39
C GLY A 224 -2.30 -1.93 -12.14
N ILE A 225 -1.39 -1.26 -12.84
CA ILE A 225 -1.71 -0.07 -13.66
C ILE A 225 -2.73 -0.40 -14.75
N GLY A 226 -2.58 -1.55 -15.42
CA GLY A 226 -3.55 -2.01 -16.42
C GLY A 226 -4.95 -2.18 -15.84
N ARG A 227 -5.08 -2.80 -14.66
CA ARG A 227 -6.37 -2.95 -13.96
C ARG A 227 -6.97 -1.61 -13.56
N VAL A 228 -6.15 -0.67 -13.07
CA VAL A 228 -6.59 0.69 -12.76
C VAL A 228 -7.16 1.37 -14.01
N ARG A 229 -6.46 1.31 -15.14
CA ARG A 229 -6.93 1.89 -16.41
C ARG A 229 -8.28 1.30 -16.84
N VAL A 230 -8.40 -0.02 -16.83
CA VAL A 230 -9.65 -0.73 -17.19
C VAL A 230 -10.79 -0.38 -16.25
N ALA A 231 -10.53 -0.32 -14.94
CA ALA A 231 -11.54 0.02 -13.93
C ALA A 231 -12.07 1.44 -14.12
N LEU A 232 -11.17 2.41 -14.36
CA LEU A 232 -11.50 3.81 -14.60
C LEU A 232 -12.29 3.97 -15.91
N GLU A 233 -11.83 3.34 -17.00
CA GLU A 233 -12.51 3.36 -18.30
C GLU A 233 -13.93 2.80 -18.19
N ARG A 234 -14.09 1.62 -17.55
CA ARG A 234 -15.40 1.01 -17.31
C ARG A 234 -16.33 1.93 -16.51
N ASN A 235 -15.79 2.65 -15.53
CA ASN A 235 -16.56 3.58 -14.71
C ASN A 235 -16.79 4.95 -15.37
N GLY A 236 -16.16 5.24 -16.51
CA GLY A 236 -16.26 6.54 -17.21
C GLY A 236 -15.36 7.64 -16.63
N ASN A 237 -14.35 7.28 -15.84
CA ASN A 237 -13.32 8.21 -15.39
C ASN A 237 -12.28 8.46 -16.49
N PRO A 238 -11.62 9.62 -16.51
CA PRO A 238 -10.40 9.82 -17.27
C PRO A 238 -9.30 8.79 -16.90
N PRO A 239 -8.35 8.51 -17.81
CA PRO A 239 -7.20 7.68 -17.49
C PRO A 239 -6.40 8.29 -16.32
N PRO A 240 -5.66 7.46 -15.57
CA PRO A 240 -4.84 7.94 -14.48
C PRO A 240 -3.63 8.72 -15.01
N ASP A 241 -3.33 9.84 -14.38
CA ASP A 241 -2.15 10.66 -14.64
C ASP A 241 -1.01 10.25 -13.69
N PHE A 242 0.22 10.22 -14.18
CA PHE A 242 1.40 9.87 -13.40
C PHE A 242 2.41 11.02 -13.44
N VAL A 243 2.81 11.50 -12.27
CA VAL A 243 3.93 12.43 -12.11
C VAL A 243 5.03 11.69 -11.38
N VAL A 244 6.13 11.44 -12.10
CA VAL A 244 7.24 10.61 -11.64
C VAL A 244 8.51 11.42 -11.75
N ASP A 245 9.14 11.65 -10.61
CA ASP A 245 10.46 12.28 -10.52
C ASP A 245 11.39 11.42 -9.66
N ASP A 246 12.64 11.84 -9.49
CA ASP A 246 13.65 11.06 -8.75
C ASP A 246 13.34 10.95 -7.24
N ALA A 247 12.56 11.87 -6.69
CA ALA A 247 12.26 12.01 -5.28
C ALA A 247 10.82 11.61 -4.91
N SER A 248 9.90 11.55 -5.87
CA SER A 248 8.49 11.30 -5.62
C SER A 248 7.78 10.54 -6.75
N TRP A 249 6.72 9.86 -6.35
CA TRP A 249 5.79 9.20 -7.28
C TRP A 249 4.38 9.61 -6.91
N THR A 250 3.66 10.22 -7.86
CA THR A 250 2.26 10.64 -7.68
C THR A 250 1.37 10.05 -8.77
N VAL A 251 0.25 9.47 -8.35
CA VAL A 251 -0.82 9.01 -9.22
C VAL A 251 -2.06 9.86 -8.97
N THR A 252 -2.61 10.45 -10.03
CA THR A 252 -3.81 11.28 -9.96
C THR A 252 -4.97 10.60 -10.67
N LEU A 253 -6.08 10.46 -9.96
CA LEU A 253 -7.34 9.90 -10.46
C LEU A 253 -8.36 11.03 -10.49
N ARG A 254 -8.98 11.29 -11.65
CA ARG A 254 -10.01 12.33 -11.79
C ARG A 254 -11.41 11.72 -11.68
N SER A 255 -12.36 12.46 -11.10
CA SER A 255 -13.73 11.96 -10.94
C SER A 255 -14.39 11.68 -12.29
N ALA A 256 -15.34 10.75 -12.31
CA ALA A 256 -16.21 10.59 -13.47
C ALA A 256 -17.04 11.87 -13.68
N GLY A 257 -17.20 12.27 -14.94
CA GLY A 257 -18.07 13.39 -15.33
C GLY A 257 -19.51 13.18 -14.89
#